data_AF-A0AAJ2GTX3-F1
#
_entry.id   AF-A0AAJ2GTX3-F1
#
_cell.length_a   1.000
_cell.length_b   1.000
_cell.length_c   1.000
_cell.angle_alpha   90.00
_cell.angle_beta   90.00
_cell.angle_gamma   90.00
#
_symmetry.space_group_name_H-M   'P 1'
#
loop_
_entity.id
_entity.type
_entity.pdbx_description
1 polymer ?
#
loop_
_entity_poly.entity_id
_entity_poly.type
_entity_poly.pdbx_seq_one_letter_code
_entity_poly.pdbx_strand_id
1 'polypeptide(L)'
;MGHPAARCGRYADRSVGWGDDDSHNPKRVFDPMMPRMGHYQPIPDTEDQTFSDWLQGQLDEILSLSETPPRCPLCQTDGVVLFARAADPKPILPVFRCVSCDVHFRRTTGTPLSGLKFLNLNQFIRLLSQQRPVTDAATILGVKPVTVTRWIKRMRLWILHLDPTGHWEARVRLGMEIRPDLACPRCGVTDRMHYRGFAPTTGDRRYRCDACRHTCRLSHMLSDQEPGFVLEHRVVARPQSPRSIRTRDPQRG
;
A
#
# COMPACT_ATOMS: atom_id res chain seq x y z
N MET A 1 9.37 40.17 -40.89
CA MET A 1 8.27 39.22 -41.18
C MET A 1 8.25 38.22 -40.05
N GLY A 2 7.31 38.39 -39.12
CA GLY A 2 7.27 37.69 -37.83
C GLY A 2 6.49 36.39 -37.91
N HIS A 3 7.01 35.35 -37.26
CA HIS A 3 6.32 34.07 -37.06
C HIS A 3 5.22 34.19 -35.99
N PRO A 4 4.07 33.53 -36.18
CA PRO A 4 2.94 33.61 -35.26
C PRO A 4 3.16 32.71 -34.04
N ALA A 5 2.84 33.28 -32.87
CA ALA A 5 2.75 32.58 -31.59
C ALA A 5 1.54 31.63 -31.58
N ALA A 6 1.78 30.33 -31.47
CA ALA A 6 0.75 29.34 -31.22
C ALA A 6 0.29 29.41 -29.76
N ARG A 7 -0.96 29.84 -29.56
CA ARG A 7 -1.69 29.78 -28.29
C ARG A 7 -1.98 28.31 -27.94
N CYS A 8 -1.34 27.78 -26.90
CA CYS A 8 -1.83 26.57 -26.24
C CYS A 8 -2.98 26.93 -25.29
N GLY A 9 -4.15 26.35 -25.59
CA GLY A 9 -5.40 26.56 -24.89
C GLY A 9 -5.40 26.02 -23.46
N ARG A 10 -6.11 26.74 -22.61
CA ARG A 10 -6.50 26.35 -21.25
C ARG A 10 -7.34 25.08 -21.34
N TYR A 11 -6.89 23.99 -20.73
CA TYR A 11 -7.74 22.84 -20.47
C TYR A 11 -8.77 23.24 -19.42
N ALA A 12 -10.04 23.23 -19.85
CA ALA A 12 -11.19 23.47 -19.00
C ALA A 12 -11.33 22.33 -17.98
N ASP A 13 -11.55 22.75 -16.75
CA ASP A 13 -12.01 22.00 -15.61
C ASP A 13 -13.26 21.18 -15.98
N ARG A 14 -13.11 19.85 -16.02
CA ARG A 14 -14.22 18.90 -16.05
C ARG A 14 -14.26 18.22 -14.70
N SER A 15 -15.05 18.82 -13.82
CA SER A 15 -15.66 18.20 -12.65
C SER A 15 -16.40 16.92 -13.07
N VAL A 16 -15.72 15.78 -12.92
CA VAL A 16 -16.36 14.46 -13.00
C VAL A 16 -17.01 14.22 -11.65
N GLY A 17 -18.34 14.24 -11.63
CA GLY A 17 -19.14 13.85 -10.47
C GLY A 17 -18.81 12.40 -10.08
N TRP A 18 -18.49 12.21 -8.80
CA TRP A 18 -18.34 10.90 -8.21
C TRP A 18 -19.75 10.32 -8.05
N GLY A 19 -20.13 9.45 -8.96
CA GLY A 19 -21.29 8.58 -8.79
C GLY A 19 -20.90 7.41 -7.90
N ASP A 20 -21.59 7.26 -6.78
CA ASP A 20 -21.46 6.16 -5.83
C ASP A 20 -21.98 4.84 -6.46
N ASP A 21 -21.12 4.14 -7.21
CA ASP A 21 -21.27 2.71 -7.48
C ASP A 21 -20.18 1.93 -6.71
N ASP A 22 -20.42 1.76 -5.41
CA ASP A 22 -19.54 1.06 -4.46
C ASP A 22 -19.47 -0.48 -4.68
N SER A 23 -20.11 -0.99 -5.75
CA SER A 23 -20.34 -2.42 -5.97
C SER A 23 -19.17 -3.17 -6.62
N HIS A 24 -18.18 -2.47 -7.16
CA HIS A 24 -17.13 -3.05 -8.01
C HIS A 24 -15.71 -3.04 -7.41
N ASN A 25 -15.51 -2.46 -6.22
CA ASN A 25 -14.20 -2.43 -5.59
C ASN A 25 -14.05 -3.61 -4.62
N PRO A 26 -13.07 -4.52 -4.81
CA PRO A 26 -12.88 -5.65 -3.91
C PRO A 26 -12.69 -5.20 -2.45
N LYS A 27 -13.65 -5.58 -1.59
CA LYS A 27 -13.64 -5.23 -0.17
C LYS A 27 -12.47 -5.90 0.55
N ARG A 28 -11.81 -5.14 1.43
CA ARG A 28 -10.77 -5.68 2.32
C ARG A 28 -11.38 -6.22 3.59
N VAL A 29 -11.02 -7.45 3.93
CA VAL A 29 -11.42 -8.08 5.20
C VAL A 29 -10.27 -7.95 6.19
N PHE A 30 -10.59 -7.52 7.41
CA PHE A 30 -9.65 -7.41 8.52
C PHE A 30 -10.14 -8.24 9.70
N ASP A 31 -9.20 -8.85 10.40
CA ASP A 31 -9.49 -9.56 11.63
C ASP A 31 -9.39 -8.58 12.81
N PRO A 32 -10.50 -8.33 13.55
CA PRO A 32 -10.49 -7.44 14.70
C PRO A 32 -9.62 -7.95 15.86
N MET A 33 -9.37 -9.26 15.90
CA MET A 33 -8.56 -9.94 16.91
C MET A 33 -7.07 -9.93 16.61
N MET A 34 -6.65 -9.45 15.44
CA MET A 34 -5.23 -9.29 15.14
C MET A 34 -4.56 -8.26 16.09
N PRO A 35 -3.46 -8.62 16.77
CA PRO A 35 -2.73 -7.68 17.61
C PRO A 35 -2.14 -6.55 16.75
N ARG A 36 -2.34 -5.30 17.19
CA ARG A 36 -1.85 -4.12 16.45
C ARG A 36 -0.46 -3.68 16.88
N MET A 37 0.04 -4.22 17.99
CA MET A 37 1.36 -3.96 18.55
C MET A 37 1.89 -5.26 19.12
N GLY A 38 3.12 -5.65 18.76
CA GLY A 38 3.74 -6.90 19.18
C GLY A 38 4.18 -6.95 20.65
N HIS A 39 3.96 -5.90 21.44
CA HIS A 39 4.50 -5.79 22.81
C HIS A 39 3.84 -6.74 23.83
N TYR A 40 2.59 -7.15 23.60
CA TYR A 40 1.82 -7.97 24.55
C TYR A 40 1.43 -9.34 24.00
N GLN A 41 1.30 -9.45 22.68
CA GLN A 41 1.05 -10.69 21.97
C GLN A 41 1.83 -10.66 20.66
N PRO A 42 2.52 -11.76 20.29
CA PRO A 42 3.17 -11.85 18.99
C PRO A 42 2.12 -11.72 17.89
N ILE A 43 2.43 -10.92 16.86
CA ILE A 43 1.56 -10.81 15.69
C ILE A 43 1.79 -12.07 14.83
N PRO A 44 0.78 -12.94 14.66
CA PRO A 44 0.95 -14.18 13.94
C PRO A 44 1.29 -13.93 12.47
N ASP A 45 1.96 -14.90 11.87
CA ASP A 45 2.17 -14.92 10.42
C ASP A 45 0.84 -15.30 9.75
N THR A 46 0.27 -14.36 9.01
CA THR A 46 -1.04 -14.46 8.33
C THR A 46 -0.88 -14.24 6.83
N GLU A 47 0.27 -14.67 6.30
CA GLU A 47 0.59 -14.57 4.89
C GLU A 47 -0.50 -15.20 4.01
N ASP A 48 -0.96 -14.43 3.04
CA ASP A 48 -1.70 -14.94 1.89
C ASP A 48 -0.70 -15.46 0.84
N GLN A 49 -0.46 -16.77 0.85
CA GLN A 49 0.51 -17.42 -0.03
C GLN A 49 0.18 -17.21 -1.51
N THR A 50 -1.11 -17.26 -1.88
CA THR A 50 -1.56 -17.06 -3.25
C THR A 50 -1.22 -15.65 -3.75
N PHE A 51 -1.42 -14.63 -2.91
CA PHE A 51 -0.98 -13.26 -3.21
C PHE A 51 0.55 -13.16 -3.29
N SER A 52 1.29 -13.76 -2.36
CA SER A 52 2.74 -13.72 -2.34
C SER A 52 3.35 -14.35 -3.60
N ASP A 53 2.87 -15.53 -3.99
CA ASP A 53 3.35 -16.27 -5.17
C ASP A 53 3.06 -15.50 -6.46
N TRP A 54 1.84 -14.96 -6.59
CA TRP A 54 1.49 -14.12 -7.73
C TRP A 54 2.42 -12.90 -7.84
N LEU A 55 2.60 -12.16 -6.74
CA LEU A 55 3.42 -10.94 -6.74
C LEU A 55 4.91 -11.25 -6.95
N GLN A 56 5.40 -12.37 -6.40
CA GLN A 56 6.76 -12.85 -6.63
C GLN A 56 6.98 -13.11 -8.13
N GLY A 57 6.07 -13.80 -8.80
CA GLY A 57 6.18 -14.03 -10.25
C GLY A 57 6.25 -12.74 -11.08
N GLN A 58 5.46 -11.72 -10.72
CA GLN A 58 5.52 -10.41 -11.36
C GLN A 58 6.87 -9.70 -11.14
N LEU A 59 7.43 -9.83 -9.91
CA LEU A 59 8.72 -9.23 -9.57
C LEU A 59 9.88 -9.95 -10.26
N ASP A 60 9.82 -11.27 -10.37
CA ASP A 60 10.83 -12.08 -11.04
C ASP A 60 10.95 -11.70 -12.52
N GLU A 61 9.85 -11.34 -13.17
CA GLU A 61 9.86 -10.84 -14.55
C GLU A 61 10.55 -9.47 -14.66
N ILE A 62 10.13 -8.47 -13.88
CA ILE A 62 10.65 -7.10 -14.01
C ILE A 62 12.07 -6.93 -13.44
N LEU A 63 12.48 -7.80 -12.51
CA LEU A 63 13.83 -7.86 -11.95
C LEU A 63 14.70 -8.95 -12.60
N SER A 64 14.20 -9.58 -13.67
CA SER A 64 14.93 -10.61 -14.40
C SER A 64 16.27 -10.10 -14.95
N LEU A 65 17.31 -10.92 -14.76
CA LEU A 65 18.63 -10.71 -15.36
C LEU A 65 18.69 -11.17 -16.82
N SER A 66 17.59 -11.69 -17.38
CA SER A 66 17.53 -12.08 -18.78
C SER A 66 17.94 -10.94 -19.70
N GLU A 67 18.84 -11.22 -20.64
CA GLU A 67 19.30 -10.28 -21.66
C GLU A 67 18.34 -10.20 -22.87
N THR A 68 17.26 -11.00 -22.89
CA THR A 68 16.26 -10.99 -23.97
C THR A 68 15.50 -9.67 -24.00
N PRO A 69 15.57 -8.88 -25.08
CA PRO A 69 14.93 -7.57 -25.13
C PRO A 69 13.40 -7.63 -24.98
N PRO A 70 12.80 -6.84 -24.06
CA PRO A 70 11.36 -6.63 -24.01
C PRO A 70 10.92 -5.58 -25.06
N ARG A 71 9.60 -5.43 -25.24
CA ARG A 71 9.04 -4.32 -26.02
C ARG A 71 9.39 -2.96 -25.42
N CYS A 72 9.55 -1.96 -26.28
CA CYS A 72 9.80 -0.60 -25.80
C CYS A 72 8.60 -0.06 -25.01
N PRO A 73 8.77 0.47 -23.78
CA PRO A 73 7.66 0.98 -22.99
C PRO A 73 7.07 2.31 -23.52
N LEU A 74 7.75 2.98 -24.46
CA LEU A 74 7.28 4.27 -25.01
C LEU A 74 6.57 4.10 -26.35
N CYS A 75 7.19 3.41 -27.32
CA CYS A 75 6.64 3.25 -28.66
C CYS A 75 6.12 1.82 -28.96
N GLN A 76 6.24 0.88 -28.02
CA GLN A 76 5.74 -0.50 -28.10
C GLN A 76 6.32 -1.38 -29.23
N THR A 77 7.34 -0.89 -29.95
CA THR A 77 8.01 -1.66 -31.01
C THR A 77 8.93 -2.75 -30.46
N ASP A 78 9.11 -3.84 -31.21
CA ASP A 78 10.06 -4.93 -30.91
C ASP A 78 11.51 -4.60 -31.31
N GLY A 79 11.77 -3.45 -31.94
CA GLY A 79 13.11 -2.96 -32.32
C GLY A 79 13.95 -2.52 -31.13
N VAL A 80 14.21 -3.43 -30.19
CA VAL A 80 14.93 -3.20 -28.95
C VAL A 80 16.17 -4.08 -28.91
N VAL A 81 17.31 -3.46 -28.60
CA VAL A 81 18.60 -4.16 -28.49
C VAL A 81 19.14 -4.08 -27.06
N LEU A 82 19.92 -5.08 -26.67
CA LEU A 82 20.67 -5.04 -25.43
C LEU A 82 21.77 -3.98 -25.53
N PHE A 83 21.76 -3.03 -24.59
CA PHE A 83 22.77 -1.97 -24.50
C PHE A 83 23.82 -2.27 -23.44
N ALA A 84 23.39 -2.72 -22.26
CA ALA A 84 24.28 -3.14 -21.19
C ALA A 84 23.79 -4.46 -20.57
N ARG A 85 24.75 -5.37 -20.36
CA ARG A 85 24.52 -6.70 -19.78
C ARG A 85 24.18 -6.63 -18.29
N ALA A 86 23.58 -7.70 -17.78
CA ALA A 86 23.55 -7.92 -16.34
C ALA A 86 24.97 -8.10 -15.80
N ALA A 87 25.22 -7.67 -14.56
CA ALA A 87 26.54 -7.80 -13.93
C ALA A 87 26.43 -8.14 -12.43
N ASP A 88 27.39 -8.93 -11.96
CA ASP A 88 27.62 -9.34 -10.57
C ASP A 88 28.85 -8.60 -9.98
N PRO A 89 29.03 -8.48 -8.64
CA PRO A 89 28.37 -9.19 -7.52
C PRO A 89 27.12 -8.52 -6.94
N LYS A 90 26.72 -7.35 -7.46
CA LYS A 90 25.43 -6.73 -7.13
C LYS A 90 24.61 -6.73 -8.41
N PRO A 91 23.49 -7.46 -8.51
CA PRO A 91 22.77 -7.63 -9.77
C PRO A 91 22.38 -6.26 -10.34
N ILE A 92 23.12 -5.83 -11.35
CA ILE A 92 22.75 -4.67 -12.17
C ILE A 92 21.80 -5.20 -13.23
N LEU A 93 20.55 -4.74 -13.24
CA LEU A 93 19.61 -5.14 -14.28
C LEU A 93 20.11 -4.74 -15.68
N PRO A 94 19.86 -5.57 -16.71
CA PRO A 94 20.15 -5.23 -18.10
C PRO A 94 19.54 -3.89 -18.50
N VAL A 95 20.25 -3.16 -19.36
CA VAL A 95 19.77 -1.94 -20.01
C VAL A 95 19.55 -2.23 -21.47
N PHE A 96 18.40 -1.80 -21.98
CA PHE A 96 17.97 -1.94 -23.35
C PHE A 96 17.91 -0.57 -24.03
N ARG A 97 18.08 -0.55 -25.34
CA ARG A 97 17.91 0.65 -26.17
C ARG A 97 16.89 0.33 -27.26
N CYS A 98 15.87 1.17 -27.40
CA CYS A 98 14.98 1.09 -28.54
C CYS A 98 15.61 1.79 -29.75
N VAL A 99 15.72 1.10 -30.87
CA VAL A 99 16.30 1.66 -32.11
C VAL A 99 15.38 2.69 -32.75
N SER A 100 14.06 2.56 -32.58
CA SER A 100 13.07 3.45 -33.19
C SER A 100 12.93 4.80 -32.49
N CYS A 101 12.97 4.84 -31.16
CA CYS A 101 12.78 6.08 -30.38
C CYS A 101 14.02 6.51 -29.58
N ASP A 102 15.13 5.76 -29.72
CA ASP A 102 16.44 6.02 -29.09
C ASP A 102 16.46 6.07 -27.55
N VAL A 103 15.42 5.57 -26.89
CA VAL A 103 15.36 5.58 -25.43
C VAL A 103 16.06 4.37 -24.82
N HIS A 104 16.85 4.66 -23.77
CA HIS A 104 17.47 3.66 -22.91
C HIS A 104 16.58 3.36 -21.71
N PHE A 105 16.36 2.08 -21.43
CA PHE A 105 15.44 1.68 -20.38
C PHE A 105 15.81 0.32 -19.76
N ARG A 106 15.28 0.07 -18.57
CA ARG A 106 15.28 -1.24 -17.90
C ARG A 106 13.83 -1.74 -17.89
N ARG A 107 13.60 -3.02 -17.59
CA ARG A 107 12.23 -3.55 -17.38
C ARG A 107 11.46 -2.80 -16.27
N THR A 108 12.18 -2.22 -15.31
CA THR A 108 11.59 -1.39 -14.25
C THR A 108 11.26 0.03 -14.71
N THR A 109 11.79 0.51 -15.84
CA THR A 109 11.50 1.86 -16.36
C THR A 109 10.01 2.00 -16.66
N GLY A 110 9.42 3.13 -16.30
CA GLY A 110 7.98 3.38 -16.45
C GLY A 110 7.11 2.75 -15.36
N THR A 111 7.64 1.77 -14.60
CA THR A 111 6.90 1.19 -13.48
C THR A 111 7.00 2.07 -12.22
N PRO A 112 6.03 1.94 -11.29
CA PRO A 112 6.17 2.53 -9.97
C PRO A 112 7.38 1.98 -9.17
N LEU A 113 8.02 0.89 -9.60
CA LEU A 113 9.17 0.33 -8.91
C LEU A 113 10.51 0.91 -9.36
N SER A 114 10.52 1.75 -10.41
CA SER A 114 11.73 2.40 -10.88
C SER A 114 12.48 3.14 -9.76
N GLY A 115 13.77 2.85 -9.63
CA GLY A 115 14.67 3.47 -8.64
C GLY A 115 14.48 2.98 -7.20
N LEU A 116 13.59 2.02 -6.93
CA LEU A 116 13.51 1.38 -5.62
C LEU A 116 14.61 0.33 -5.46
N LYS A 117 15.16 0.31 -4.24
CA LYS A 117 16.08 -0.73 -3.79
C LYS A 117 15.41 -1.45 -2.63
N PHE A 118 15.11 -2.72 -2.82
CA PHE A 118 14.55 -3.57 -1.78
C PHE A 118 15.69 -4.26 -1.04
N LEU A 119 15.59 -4.26 0.29
CA LEU A 119 16.35 -5.15 1.15
C LEU A 119 15.39 -6.25 1.59
N ASN A 120 15.80 -7.52 1.47
CA ASN A 120 14.98 -8.69 1.77
C ASN A 120 13.60 -8.65 1.06
N LEU A 121 13.62 -8.51 -0.27
CA LEU A 121 12.40 -8.40 -1.09
C LEU A 121 11.40 -9.53 -0.81
N ASN A 122 11.87 -10.78 -0.75
CA ASN A 122 11.01 -11.94 -0.46
C ASN A 122 10.28 -11.77 0.87
N GLN A 123 11.00 -11.41 1.94
CA GLN A 123 10.39 -11.15 3.25
C GLN A 123 9.37 -9.99 3.19
N PHE A 124 9.67 -8.93 2.41
CA PHE A 124 8.75 -7.81 2.26
C PHE A 124 7.45 -8.22 1.54
N ILE A 125 7.53 -9.07 0.50
CA ILE A 125 6.36 -9.61 -0.20
C ILE A 125 5.43 -10.36 0.77
N ARG A 126 6.00 -11.29 1.55
CA ARG A 126 5.26 -12.08 2.57
C ARG A 126 4.52 -11.20 3.58
N LEU A 127 5.11 -10.06 3.93
CA LEU A 127 4.53 -9.12 4.90
C LEU A 127 3.39 -8.28 4.33
N LEU A 128 3.30 -8.06 3.01
CA LEU A 128 2.33 -7.14 2.40
C LEU A 128 0.88 -7.52 2.68
N SER A 129 0.57 -8.82 2.70
CA SER A 129 -0.78 -9.34 2.95
C SER A 129 -1.18 -9.33 4.43
N GLN A 130 -0.21 -9.16 5.33
CA GLN A 130 -0.45 -9.27 6.77
C GLN A 130 -1.01 -7.99 7.38
N GLN A 131 -1.94 -8.16 8.33
CA GLN A 131 -2.46 -7.07 9.16
C GLN A 131 -1.44 -6.69 10.24
N ARG A 132 -0.36 -6.02 9.84
CA ARG A 132 0.81 -5.70 10.68
C ARG A 132 1.14 -4.21 10.62
N PRO A 133 1.57 -3.58 11.73
CA PRO A 133 1.99 -2.18 11.70
C PRO A 133 3.35 -2.02 10.98
N VAL A 134 3.54 -0.88 10.31
CA VAL A 134 4.79 -0.55 9.60
C VAL A 134 6.02 -0.64 10.49
N THR A 135 5.90 -0.25 11.76
CA THR A 135 7.02 -0.26 12.72
C THR A 135 7.53 -1.67 12.99
N ASP A 136 6.64 -2.66 13.02
CA ASP A 136 7.00 -4.04 13.28
C ASP A 136 7.63 -4.68 12.03
N ALA A 137 7.04 -4.43 10.86
CA ALA A 137 7.62 -4.85 9.58
C ALA A 137 9.01 -4.24 9.33
N ALA A 138 9.22 -2.98 9.73
CA ALA A 138 10.51 -2.32 9.67
C ALA A 138 11.57 -3.03 10.52
N THR A 139 11.20 -3.49 11.73
CA THR A 139 12.08 -4.30 12.58
C THR A 139 12.43 -5.61 11.90
N ILE A 140 11.45 -6.33 11.35
CA ILE A 140 11.66 -7.61 10.65
C ILE A 140 12.59 -7.43 9.44
N LEU A 141 12.41 -6.35 8.67
CA LEU A 141 13.18 -6.06 7.47
C LEU A 141 14.53 -5.39 7.74
N GLY A 142 14.81 -4.98 8.98
CA GLY A 142 16.03 -4.26 9.34
C GLY A 142 16.16 -2.87 8.68
N VAL A 143 15.04 -2.20 8.41
CA VAL A 143 15.01 -0.87 7.76
C VAL A 143 14.19 0.15 8.55
N LYS A 144 14.27 1.43 8.16
CA LYS A 144 13.46 2.48 8.81
C LYS A 144 11.98 2.36 8.40
N PRO A 145 11.01 2.66 9.30
CA PRO A 145 9.57 2.65 8.98
C PRO A 145 9.19 3.50 7.76
N VAL A 146 9.84 4.66 7.58
CA VAL A 146 9.61 5.53 6.42
C VAL A 146 9.97 4.86 5.09
N THR A 147 10.97 3.97 5.09
CA THR A 147 11.37 3.19 3.92
C THR A 147 10.29 2.17 3.57
N VAL A 148 9.77 1.45 4.58
CA VAL A 148 8.69 0.48 4.39
C VAL A 148 7.43 1.18 3.88
N THR A 149 7.03 2.33 4.44
CA THR A 149 5.89 3.12 3.93
C THR A 149 6.08 3.50 2.47
N ARG A 150 7.29 3.92 2.07
CA ARG A 150 7.60 4.23 0.67
C ARG A 150 7.47 3.00 -0.23
N TRP A 151 7.98 1.84 0.21
CA TRP A 151 7.85 0.59 -0.52
C TRP A 151 6.39 0.19 -0.68
N ILE A 152 5.61 0.17 0.40
CA ILE A 152 4.17 -0.14 0.36
C ILE A 152 3.44 0.75 -0.64
N LYS A 153 3.65 2.07 -0.59
CA LYS A 153 2.99 3.03 -1.49
C LYS A 153 3.28 2.71 -2.96
N ARG A 154 4.54 2.44 -3.29
CA ARG A 154 4.95 2.18 -4.69
C ARG A 154 4.55 0.78 -5.15
N MET A 155 4.58 -0.23 -4.28
CA MET A 155 4.05 -1.56 -4.58
C MET A 155 2.55 -1.51 -4.86
N ARG A 156 1.75 -0.83 -4.03
CA ARG A 156 0.30 -0.72 -4.25
C ARG A 156 -0.03 -0.06 -5.60
N LEU A 157 0.68 1.02 -5.95
CA LEU A 157 0.53 1.66 -7.26
C LEU A 157 0.90 0.73 -8.42
N TRP A 158 1.92 -0.10 -8.24
CA TRP A 158 2.33 -1.05 -9.27
C TRP A 158 1.36 -2.23 -9.38
N ILE A 159 0.87 -2.76 -8.26
CA ILE A 159 -0.16 -3.81 -8.25
C ILE A 159 -1.42 -3.33 -8.99
N LEU A 160 -1.86 -2.08 -8.78
CA LEU A 160 -2.99 -1.50 -9.53
C LEU A 160 -2.71 -1.31 -11.03
N HIS A 161 -1.44 -1.14 -11.41
CA HIS A 161 -1.06 -1.08 -12.82
C HIS A 161 -1.13 -2.46 -13.48
N LEU A 162 -0.79 -3.52 -12.75
CA LEU A 162 -0.87 -4.91 -13.21
C LEU A 162 -2.31 -5.44 -13.20
N ASP A 163 -3.10 -5.06 -12.20
CA ASP A 163 -4.49 -5.44 -12.00
C ASP A 163 -5.35 -4.21 -11.67
N PRO A 164 -5.91 -3.56 -12.70
CA PRO A 164 -6.77 -2.39 -12.53
C PRO A 164 -8.07 -2.66 -11.76
N THR A 165 -8.48 -3.94 -11.62
CA THR A 165 -9.67 -4.30 -10.83
C THR A 165 -9.45 -4.11 -9.33
N GLY A 166 -8.20 -4.03 -8.89
CA GLY A 166 -7.83 -3.91 -7.49
C GLY A 166 -7.93 -5.21 -6.69
N HIS A 167 -8.22 -6.35 -7.32
CA HIS A 167 -8.36 -7.65 -6.64
C HIS A 167 -7.11 -7.97 -5.81
N TRP A 168 -5.92 -7.83 -6.41
CA TRP A 168 -4.68 -8.07 -5.69
C TRP A 168 -4.31 -6.96 -4.72
N GLU A 169 -4.65 -5.70 -5.05
CA GLU A 169 -4.34 -4.56 -4.18
C GLU A 169 -5.16 -4.55 -2.89
N ALA A 170 -6.39 -5.09 -2.94
CA ALA A 170 -7.24 -5.34 -1.77
C ALA A 170 -6.59 -6.30 -0.76
N ARG A 171 -5.72 -7.20 -1.21
CA ARG A 171 -5.02 -8.13 -0.32
C ARG A 171 -3.88 -7.49 0.46
N VAL A 172 -3.40 -6.31 0.06
CA VAL A 172 -2.37 -5.57 0.81
C VAL A 172 -2.99 -4.99 2.09
N ARG A 173 -2.54 -5.45 3.25
CA ARG A 173 -3.00 -5.01 4.60
C ARG A 173 -1.90 -4.39 5.45
N LEU A 174 -0.64 -4.54 5.02
CA LEU A 174 0.53 -4.04 5.74
C LEU A 174 0.44 -2.52 5.95
N GLY A 175 0.62 -2.11 7.20
CA GLY A 175 0.67 -0.70 7.57
C GLY A 175 -0.67 0.02 7.54
N MET A 176 -1.79 -0.68 7.32
CA MET A 176 -3.12 -0.07 7.35
C MET A 176 -3.57 0.22 8.79
N GLU A 177 -4.03 1.44 9.01
CA GLU A 177 -4.73 1.82 10.22
C GLU A 177 -6.22 1.60 9.99
N ILE A 178 -6.82 0.66 10.73
CA ILE A 178 -8.25 0.35 10.62
C ILE A 178 -9.01 0.82 11.85
N ARG A 179 -10.25 1.23 11.63
CA ARG A 179 -11.23 1.51 12.68
C ARG A 179 -12.49 0.67 12.43
N PRO A 180 -13.15 0.18 13.49
CA PRO A 180 -14.44 -0.47 13.32
C PRO A 180 -15.45 0.52 12.72
N ASP A 181 -16.38 0.03 11.92
CA ASP A 181 -17.55 0.79 11.53
C ASP A 181 -18.74 0.41 12.44
N LEU A 182 -18.73 0.96 13.66
CA LEU A 182 -19.72 0.67 14.69
C LEU A 182 -20.12 1.95 15.40
N ALA A 183 -21.42 2.07 15.73
CA ALA A 183 -21.93 3.14 16.57
C ALA A 183 -21.45 2.98 18.01
N CYS A 184 -21.07 4.08 18.66
CA CYS A 184 -20.77 4.07 20.09
C CYS A 184 -22.06 3.78 20.87
N PRO A 185 -22.10 2.75 21.75
CA PRO A 185 -23.31 2.40 22.49
C PRO A 185 -23.74 3.49 23.49
N ARG A 186 -22.85 4.44 23.81
CA ARG A 186 -23.15 5.54 24.73
C ARG A 186 -23.65 6.81 24.04
N CYS A 187 -23.08 7.18 22.89
CA CYS A 187 -23.36 8.48 22.25
C CYS A 187 -23.73 8.38 20.77
N GLY A 188 -23.92 7.18 20.22
CA GLY A 188 -24.42 6.94 18.86
C GLY A 188 -23.43 7.24 17.72
N VAL A 189 -22.34 7.95 17.97
CA VAL A 189 -21.37 8.31 16.91
C VAL A 189 -20.69 7.07 16.29
N THR A 190 -20.62 7.01 14.96
CA THR A 190 -20.11 5.85 14.21
C THR A 190 -18.65 5.99 13.77
N ASP A 191 -18.14 7.21 13.54
CA ASP A 191 -16.80 7.49 12.98
C ASP A 191 -15.66 7.64 14.00
N ARG A 192 -15.98 7.67 15.29
CA ARG A 192 -15.02 7.92 16.38
C ARG A 192 -14.68 6.70 17.21
N MET A 193 -14.90 5.49 16.71
CA MET A 193 -14.55 4.26 17.42
C MET A 193 -13.14 3.79 17.08
N HIS A 194 -12.37 3.43 18.11
CA HIS A 194 -10.96 3.04 17.98
C HIS A 194 -10.67 1.74 18.71
N TYR A 195 -9.93 0.86 18.05
CA TYR A 195 -9.33 -0.30 18.69
C TYR A 195 -8.36 0.09 19.80
N ARG A 196 -8.39 -0.67 20.89
CA ARG A 196 -7.41 -0.70 21.98
C ARG A 196 -6.85 -2.12 22.12
N GLY A 197 -5.99 -2.32 23.11
CA GLY A 197 -5.47 -3.64 23.43
C GLY A 197 -6.55 -4.58 23.97
N PHE A 198 -6.16 -5.79 24.29
CA PHE A 198 -7.06 -6.81 24.82
C PHE A 198 -7.31 -6.61 26.31
N ALA A 199 -8.44 -7.09 26.80
CA ALA A 199 -8.73 -7.22 28.22
C ALA A 199 -7.85 -8.36 28.78
N PRO A 200 -7.07 -8.13 29.86
CA PRO A 200 -6.08 -9.10 30.31
C PRO A 200 -6.69 -10.41 30.83
N THR A 201 -7.93 -10.36 31.35
CA THR A 201 -8.60 -11.52 31.95
C THR A 201 -9.39 -12.33 30.94
N THR A 202 -10.03 -11.69 29.96
CA THR A 202 -10.92 -12.37 29.01
C THR A 202 -10.32 -12.54 27.63
N GLY A 203 -9.18 -11.91 27.33
CA GLY A 203 -8.61 -11.86 25.98
C GLY A 203 -9.44 -11.04 24.99
N ASP A 204 -10.50 -10.38 25.46
CA ASP A 204 -11.47 -9.70 24.60
C ASP A 204 -10.92 -8.38 24.08
N ARG A 205 -11.20 -8.07 22.80
CA ARG A 205 -10.73 -6.84 22.16
C ARG A 205 -11.46 -5.64 22.73
N ARG A 206 -10.73 -4.60 23.15
CA ARG A 206 -11.33 -3.36 23.67
C ARG A 206 -11.42 -2.27 22.62
N TYR A 207 -12.40 -1.38 22.79
CA TYR A 207 -12.57 -0.17 22.01
C TYR A 207 -12.68 1.06 22.90
N ARG A 208 -12.44 2.22 22.29
CA ARG A 208 -12.68 3.53 22.88
C ARG A 208 -13.35 4.45 21.86
N CYS A 209 -14.39 5.15 22.29
CA CYS A 209 -14.95 6.27 21.55
C CYS A 209 -14.11 7.53 21.81
N ASP A 210 -13.63 8.19 20.76
CA ASP A 210 -12.87 9.43 20.89
C ASP A 210 -13.76 10.65 21.20
N ALA A 211 -15.08 10.57 20.95
CA ALA A 211 -16.03 11.65 21.27
C ALA A 211 -16.41 11.68 22.76
N CYS A 212 -16.93 10.56 23.29
CA CYS A 212 -17.43 10.50 24.67
C CYS A 212 -16.49 9.78 25.65
N ARG A 213 -15.32 9.33 25.18
CA ARG A 213 -14.31 8.57 25.94
C ARG A 213 -14.79 7.24 26.52
N HIS A 214 -16.00 6.79 26.19
CA HIS A 214 -16.51 5.51 26.63
C HIS A 214 -15.66 4.36 26.09
N THR A 215 -15.41 3.37 26.94
CA THR A 215 -14.68 2.16 26.60
C THR A 215 -15.61 0.97 26.71
N CYS A 216 -15.63 0.13 25.69
CA CYS A 216 -16.43 -1.08 25.63
C CYS A 216 -15.59 -2.24 25.12
N ARG A 217 -16.13 -3.45 25.26
CA ARG A 217 -15.54 -4.69 24.76
C ARG A 217 -16.20 -5.10 23.44
N LEU A 218 -15.48 -5.81 22.59
CA LEU A 218 -15.99 -6.27 21.30
C LEU A 218 -17.19 -7.19 21.49
N SER A 219 -17.06 -8.19 22.37
CA SER A 219 -18.16 -9.13 22.66
C SER A 219 -19.47 -8.43 23.02
N HIS A 220 -19.41 -7.38 23.84
CA HIS A 220 -20.58 -6.59 24.23
C HIS A 220 -21.15 -5.76 23.07
N MET A 221 -20.31 -5.32 22.12
CA MET A 221 -20.81 -4.60 20.94
C MET A 221 -21.44 -5.52 19.90
N LEU A 222 -21.07 -6.80 19.90
CA LEU A 222 -21.57 -7.78 18.94
C LEU A 222 -22.62 -8.72 19.53
N SER A 223 -23.07 -8.49 20.78
CA SER A 223 -23.99 -9.40 21.46
C SER A 223 -25.32 -9.57 20.73
N ASP A 224 -25.76 -8.53 20.01
CA ASP A 224 -27.06 -8.47 19.37
C ASP A 224 -26.97 -8.73 17.85
N GLN A 225 -25.80 -9.16 17.36
CA GLN A 225 -25.56 -9.38 15.94
C GLN A 225 -25.90 -10.82 15.54
N GLU A 226 -26.42 -10.99 14.32
CA GLU A 226 -26.80 -12.29 13.79
C GLU A 226 -25.58 -13.21 13.58
N PRO A 227 -25.78 -14.55 13.64
CA PRO A 227 -24.75 -15.50 13.24
C PRO A 227 -24.28 -15.21 11.81
N GLY A 228 -22.96 -14.97 11.65
CA GLY A 228 -22.38 -14.60 10.35
C GLY A 228 -22.18 -13.10 10.14
N PHE A 229 -22.48 -12.26 11.13
CA PHE A 229 -22.13 -10.84 11.08
C PHE A 229 -20.62 -10.64 10.86
N VAL A 230 -20.28 -9.88 9.81
CA VAL A 230 -18.91 -9.48 9.51
C VAL A 230 -18.72 -8.04 9.93
N LEU A 231 -17.82 -7.80 10.89
CA LEU A 231 -17.48 -6.45 11.30
C LEU A 231 -16.78 -5.71 10.17
N GLU A 232 -17.44 -4.70 9.62
CA GLU A 232 -16.83 -3.81 8.64
C GLU A 232 -15.81 -2.86 9.28
N HIS A 233 -14.85 -2.46 8.46
CA HIS A 233 -13.71 -1.66 8.88
C HIS A 233 -13.45 -0.53 7.90
N ARG A 234 -13.17 0.65 8.43
CA ARG A 234 -12.68 1.77 7.63
C ARG A 234 -11.17 1.87 7.74
N VAL A 235 -10.52 2.02 6.59
CA VAL A 235 -9.10 2.36 6.52
C VAL A 235 -8.96 3.85 6.71
N VAL A 236 -8.26 4.27 7.76
CA VAL A 236 -8.03 5.69 8.04
C VAL A 236 -6.61 6.08 7.67
N ALA A 237 -6.46 7.21 6.99
CA ALA A 237 -5.16 7.85 6.88
C ALA A 237 -4.78 8.35 8.28
N ARG A 238 -3.68 7.86 8.85
CA ARG A 238 -3.14 8.44 10.08
C ARG A 238 -2.76 9.89 9.76
N PRO A 239 -3.34 10.91 10.44
CA PRO A 239 -2.91 12.29 10.24
C PRO A 239 -1.41 12.38 10.54
N GLN A 240 -0.69 13.18 9.76
CA GLN A 240 0.74 13.41 10.00
C GLN A 240 0.90 13.88 11.45
N SER A 241 1.79 13.23 12.21
CA SER A 241 1.98 13.61 13.61
C SER A 241 2.38 15.09 13.67
N PRO A 242 1.90 15.89 14.63
CA PRO A 242 2.27 17.31 14.75
C PRO A 242 3.79 17.56 14.82
N ARG A 243 4.57 16.54 15.22
CA ARG A 243 6.03 16.60 15.24
C ARG A 243 6.68 16.77 13.86
N SER A 244 6.03 16.41 12.75
CA SER A 244 6.59 16.60 11.40
C SER A 244 6.32 17.98 10.79
N ILE A 245 5.46 18.80 11.43
CA ILE A 245 5.16 20.16 10.96
C ILE A 245 6.19 21.17 11.47
N ARG A 246 7.03 20.81 12.47
CA ARG A 246 8.06 21.71 13.03
C ARG A 246 9.34 21.87 12.19
N THR A 247 9.44 21.23 11.02
CA THR A 247 10.59 21.41 10.12
C THR A 247 10.11 21.86 8.75
N ARG A 248 9.65 23.11 8.68
CA ARG A 248 9.69 24.01 7.51
C ARG A 248 9.04 25.33 7.92
N ASP A 249 9.76 26.08 8.74
CA ASP A 249 9.52 27.52 8.86
C ASP A 249 10.83 28.20 8.44
N PRO A 250 11.01 28.54 7.15
CA PRO A 250 12.17 29.28 6.70
C PRO A 250 11.84 30.78 6.66
N GLN A 251 11.44 31.40 7.77
CA GLN A 251 11.39 32.87 7.87
C GLN A 251 11.65 33.37 9.31
N ARG A 252 12.94 33.63 9.60
CA ARG A 252 13.38 34.82 10.33
C ARG A 252 14.61 35.37 9.60
N GLY A 253 14.33 36.23 8.62
CA GLY A 253 15.21 37.34 8.25
C GLY A 253 14.73 38.58 8.97
#